data_AF-A0A383CC46-F1
#
_entry.id   AF-A0A383CC46-F1
#
_cell.length_a   1.000
_cell.length_b   1.000
_cell.length_c   1.000
_cell.angle_alpha   90.00
_cell.angle_beta   90.00
_cell.angle_gamma   90.00
#
_symmetry.space_group_name_H-M   'P 1'
#
loop_
_entity.id
_entity.type
_entity.pdbx_description
1 polymer ?
#
loop_
_entity_poly.entity_id
_entity_poly.type
_entity_poly.pdbx_seq_one_letter_code
_entity_poly.pdbx_strand_id
1 'polypeptide(L)'
;MTGGIGSGKTSATDIFSELGVPVIDADLISHEVVQAGQPALQDIVAAFGPDVIGSEGQLRRDYLRKLIFEDLSAREKLEAIIHPRVHDEISRQINQATFSYCIISSPLLLESRSIQHRIDRVLVVDAPEHL
;
A
#
# COMPACT_ATOMS: atom_id res chain seq x y z
N MET A 1 9.49 0.26 -7.98
CA MET A 1 10.62 -0.12 -7.13
C MET A 1 10.15 -1.14 -6.12
N THR A 2 10.89 -2.23 -5.98
CA THR A 2 10.65 -3.27 -4.97
C THR A 2 11.97 -3.68 -4.33
N GLY A 3 11.92 -4.52 -3.30
CA GLY A 3 13.07 -5.01 -2.55
C GLY A 3 12.62 -5.71 -1.28
N GLY A 4 13.42 -6.67 -0.80
CA GLY A 4 13.15 -7.41 0.43
C GLY A 4 13.07 -6.51 1.67
N ILE A 5 12.57 -7.06 2.78
CA ILE A 5 12.59 -6.37 4.08
C ILE A 5 14.04 -6.01 4.42
N GLY A 6 14.29 -4.76 4.82
CA GLY A 6 15.64 -4.30 5.18
C GLY A 6 16.56 -3.98 3.99
N SER A 7 16.11 -4.12 2.74
CA SER A 7 16.93 -3.85 1.55
C SER A 7 17.32 -2.38 1.33
N GLY A 8 16.75 -1.44 2.08
CA GLY A 8 16.99 0.00 1.87
C GLY A 8 16.11 0.65 0.79
N LYS A 9 14.97 0.04 0.43
CA LYS A 9 13.99 0.61 -0.52
C LYS A 9 13.61 2.06 -0.18
N THR A 10 13.35 2.36 1.09
CA THR A 10 13.02 3.72 1.56
C THR A 10 14.16 4.70 1.26
N SER A 11 15.40 4.33 1.59
CA SER A 11 16.57 5.15 1.28
C SER A 11 16.70 5.42 -0.22
N ALA A 12 16.44 4.41 -1.07
CA ALA A 12 16.47 4.58 -2.50
C ALA A 12 15.35 5.53 -2.99
N THR A 13 14.11 5.39 -2.49
CA THR A 13 13.02 6.30 -2.85
C THR A 13 13.25 7.73 -2.39
N ASP A 14 13.90 7.94 -1.24
CA ASP A 14 14.23 9.27 -0.73
C ASP A 14 15.19 9.99 -1.68
N ILE A 15 16.24 9.31 -2.15
CA ILE A 15 17.19 9.85 -3.14
C ILE A 15 16.47 10.27 -4.43
N PHE A 16 15.54 9.46 -4.95
CA PHE A 16 14.78 9.84 -6.14
C PHE A 16 13.86 11.04 -5.87
N SER A 17 13.26 11.12 -4.68
CA SER A 17 12.42 12.25 -4.27
C SER A 17 13.23 13.54 -4.20
N GLU A 18 14.47 13.50 -3.69
CA GLU A 18 15.40 14.64 -3.67
C GLU A 18 15.76 15.14 -5.08
N LEU A 19 15.75 14.23 -6.07
CA LEU A 19 15.93 14.57 -7.49
C LEU A 19 14.64 15.08 -8.17
N GLY A 20 13.55 15.23 -7.42
CA GLY A 20 12.25 15.72 -7.89
C GLY A 20 11.38 14.66 -8.57
N VAL A 21 11.76 13.38 -8.51
CA VAL A 21 10.97 12.29 -9.07
C VAL A 21 9.79 11.96 -8.15
N PRO A 22 8.55 11.96 -8.65
CA PRO A 22 7.40 11.58 -7.83
C PRO A 22 7.51 10.12 -7.37
N VAL A 23 7.42 9.91 -6.06
CA VAL A 23 7.32 8.59 -5.45
C VAL A 23 5.89 8.36 -4.98
N ILE A 24 5.28 7.29 -5.48
CA ILE A 24 3.95 6.80 -5.14
C ILE A 24 4.15 5.59 -4.23
N ASP A 25 3.99 5.77 -2.92
CA ASP A 25 4.17 4.72 -1.93
C ASP A 25 2.84 3.97 -1.68
N ALA A 26 2.79 2.72 -2.13
CA ALA A 26 1.59 1.88 -1.98
C ALA A 26 1.29 1.51 -0.52
N ASP A 27 2.32 1.38 0.32
CA ASP A 27 2.14 1.07 1.74
C ASP A 27 1.54 2.28 2.46
N LEU A 28 2.03 3.49 2.16
CA LEU A 28 1.44 4.74 2.66
C LEU A 28 -0.01 4.89 2.21
N ILE A 29 -0.29 4.73 0.91
CA ILE A 29 -1.65 4.81 0.36
C ILE A 29 -2.58 3.79 1.05
N SER A 30 -2.12 2.56 1.27
CA SER A 30 -2.91 1.53 1.96
C SER A 30 -3.32 1.95 3.38
N HIS A 31 -2.50 2.77 4.04
CA HIS A 31 -2.83 3.33 5.35
C HIS A 31 -3.80 4.50 5.25
N GLU A 32 -3.62 5.36 4.25
CA GLU A 32 -4.46 6.53 4.02
C GLU A 32 -5.89 6.15 3.65
N VAL A 33 -6.09 5.15 2.77
CA VAL A 33 -7.44 4.75 2.31
C VAL A 33 -8.33 4.20 3.42
N VAL A 34 -7.76 3.79 4.56
CA VAL A 34 -8.51 3.29 5.74
C VAL A 34 -8.52 4.26 6.92
N GLN A 35 -8.07 5.51 6.72
CA GLN A 35 -8.14 6.53 7.77
C GLN A 35 -9.59 6.88 8.16
N ALA A 36 -9.73 7.49 9.34
CA ALA A 36 -11.02 7.97 9.83
C ALA A 36 -11.67 8.89 8.78
N GLY A 37 -12.96 8.64 8.49
CA GLY A 37 -13.71 9.37 7.47
C GLY A 37 -13.61 8.80 6.04
N GLN A 38 -12.73 7.83 5.78
CA GLN A 38 -12.64 7.19 4.47
C GLN A 38 -13.74 6.14 4.26
N PRO A 39 -14.28 5.99 3.03
CA PRO A 39 -15.27 4.96 2.72
C PRO A 39 -14.78 3.54 3.00
N ALA A 40 -13.49 3.26 2.80
CA ALA A 40 -12.96 1.91 3.04
C ALA A 40 -13.10 1.50 4.51
N LEU A 41 -12.98 2.44 5.43
CA LEU A 41 -13.11 2.15 6.85
C LEU A 41 -14.54 1.73 7.20
N GLN A 42 -15.54 2.34 6.56
CA GLN A 42 -16.95 1.95 6.74
C GLN A 42 -17.22 0.55 6.20
N ASP A 43 -16.68 0.22 5.03
CA ASP A 43 -16.78 -1.12 4.46
C ASP A 43 -16.10 -2.18 5.35
N ILE A 44 -14.95 -1.84 5.94
CA ILE A 44 -14.25 -2.71 6.90
C ILE A 44 -15.14 -2.94 8.14
N VAL A 45 -15.77 -1.90 8.69
CA VAL A 45 -16.71 -2.06 9.82
C VAL A 45 -17.90 -2.94 9.44
N ALA A 46 -18.48 -2.74 8.25
CA ALA A 46 -19.58 -3.57 7.78
C ALA A 46 -19.15 -5.04 7.60
N ALA A 47 -17.90 -5.27 7.19
CA ALA A 47 -17.36 -6.60 6.94
C ALA A 47 -16.94 -7.35 8.20
N PHE A 48 -16.41 -6.65 9.22
CA PHE A 48 -15.73 -7.26 10.37
C PHE A 48 -16.35 -6.88 11.73
N GLY A 49 -17.39 -6.03 11.73
CA GLY A 49 -18.06 -5.56 12.93
C GLY A 49 -17.44 -4.29 13.54
N PRO A 50 -18.12 -3.67 14.52
CA PRO A 50 -17.70 -2.40 15.12
C PRO A 50 -16.39 -2.49 15.91
N ASP A 51 -15.99 -3.69 16.35
CA ASP A 51 -14.79 -3.90 17.16
C ASP A 51 -13.49 -3.58 16.41
N VAL A 52 -13.53 -3.46 15.08
CA VAL A 52 -12.37 -3.01 14.27
C VAL A 52 -12.12 -1.51 14.35
N ILE A 53 -12.99 -0.73 14.99
CA ILE A 53 -12.81 0.70 15.21
C ILE A 53 -12.56 1.02 16.69
N GLY A 54 -11.67 1.98 16.93
CA GLY A 54 -11.36 2.53 18.24
C GLY A 54 -12.35 3.63 18.66
N SER A 55 -12.26 4.07 19.91
CA SER A 55 -13.13 5.10 20.47
C SER A 55 -13.06 6.46 19.75
N GLU A 56 -11.98 6.72 18.99
CA GLU A 56 -11.79 7.97 18.25
C GLU A 56 -12.10 7.80 16.74
N GLY A 57 -12.73 6.68 16.35
CA GLY A 57 -13.14 6.43 14.96
C GLY A 57 -12.03 5.93 14.04
N GLN A 58 -10.85 5.59 14.59
CA GLN A 58 -9.70 5.05 13.87
C GLN A 58 -9.74 3.52 13.79
N LEU A 59 -9.14 2.96 12.74
CA LEU A 59 -8.98 1.51 12.61
C LEU A 59 -8.08 0.94 13.73
N ARG A 60 -8.56 -0.08 14.43
CA ARG A 60 -7.77 -0.89 15.38
C ARG A 60 -6.91 -1.88 14.62
N ARG A 61 -5.82 -1.38 14.05
CA ARG A 61 -4.90 -2.15 13.17
C ARG A 61 -4.40 -3.44 13.81
N ASP A 62 -4.04 -3.41 15.10
CA ASP A 62 -3.55 -4.60 15.80
C ASP A 62 -4.65 -5.65 16.02
N TYR A 63 -5.89 -5.21 16.23
CA TYR A 63 -7.04 -6.12 16.33
C TYR A 63 -7.33 -6.76 14.98
N LEU A 64 -7.41 -5.95 13.91
CA LEU A 64 -7.65 -6.46 12.57
C LEU A 64 -6.52 -7.36 12.09
N ARG A 65 -5.25 -7.03 12.40
CA ARG A 65 -4.09 -7.88 12.06
C ARG A 65 -4.21 -9.27 12.69
N LYS A 66 -4.62 -9.38 13.96
CA LYS A 66 -4.85 -10.68 14.60
C LYS A 66 -5.94 -11.47 13.89
N LEU A 67 -7.05 -10.81 13.58
CA LEU A 67 -8.18 -11.43 12.89
C LEU A 67 -7.78 -12.02 11.52
N ILE A 68 -7.08 -11.24 10.68
CA ILE A 68 -6.67 -11.70 9.35
C ILE A 68 -5.46 -12.64 9.36
N PHE A 69 -4.73 -12.72 10.47
CA PHE A 69 -3.62 -13.66 10.62
C PHE A 69 -4.13 -15.08 10.90
N GLU A 70 -5.23 -15.20 11.64
CA GLU A 70 -5.85 -16.47 12.00
C GLU A 70 -6.82 -17.01 10.94
N ASP A 71 -7.36 -16.13 10.09
CA ASP A 71 -8.37 -16.47 9.07
C ASP A 71 -7.99 -15.94 7.67
N LEU A 72 -7.70 -16.87 6.76
CA LEU A 72 -7.39 -16.57 5.36
C LEU A 72 -8.56 -15.90 4.63
N SER A 73 -9.80 -16.30 4.91
CA SER A 73 -11.00 -15.69 4.31
C SER A 73 -11.18 -14.26 4.80
N ALA A 74 -10.90 -14.00 6.08
CA ALA A 74 -10.87 -12.64 6.61
C ALA A 74 -9.81 -11.78 5.91
N ARG A 75 -8.62 -12.33 5.65
CA ARG A 75 -7.57 -11.64 4.90
C ARG A 75 -8.02 -11.28 3.49
N GLU A 76 -8.55 -12.24 2.74
CA GLU A 76 -9.03 -12.03 1.37
C GLU A 76 -10.17 -10.98 1.32
N LYS A 77 -11.07 -11.02 2.31
CA LYS A 77 -12.16 -10.05 2.43
C LYS A 77 -11.62 -8.63 2.67
N LEU A 78 -10.60 -8.48 3.51
CA LEU A 78 -9.96 -7.19 3.76
C LEU A 78 -9.25 -6.68 2.50
N GLU A 79 -8.48 -7.55 1.85
CA GLU A 79 -7.78 -7.24 0.60
C GLU A 79 -8.74 -6.80 -0.51
N ALA A 80 -9.90 -7.47 -0.64
CA ALA A 80 -10.94 -7.10 -1.60
C ALA A 80 -11.52 -5.69 -1.37
N ILE A 81 -11.52 -5.20 -0.13
CA ILE A 81 -11.97 -3.83 0.21
C ILE A 81 -10.87 -2.80 -0.07
N ILE A 82 -9.62 -3.13 0.27
CA ILE A 82 -8.49 -2.20 0.22
C ILE A 82 -7.90 -2.09 -1.19
N HIS A 83 -7.63 -3.20 -1.86
CA HIS A 83 -6.86 -3.22 -3.11
C HIS A 83 -7.45 -2.33 -4.21
N PRO A 84 -8.77 -2.36 -4.52
CA PRO A 84 -9.34 -1.47 -5.54
C PRO A 84 -9.07 0.01 -5.25
N ARG A 85 -9.18 0.44 -4.00
CA ARG A 85 -8.98 1.83 -3.59
C ARG A 85 -7.53 2.26 -3.66
N VAL A 86 -6.61 1.37 -3.27
CA VAL A 86 -5.17 1.60 -3.45
C VAL A 86 -4.83 1.73 -4.93
N HIS A 87 -5.42 0.90 -5.80
CA HIS A 87 -5.21 0.98 -7.25
C HIS A 87 -5.76 2.27 -7.86
N ASP A 88 -6.94 2.71 -7.44
CA ASP A 88 -7.52 3.97 -7.89
C ASP A 88 -6.67 5.16 -7.48
N GLU A 89 -6.18 5.17 -6.24
CA GLU A 89 -5.33 6.23 -5.71
C GLU A 89 -3.94 6.26 -6.38
N ILE A 90 -3.29 5.10 -6.54
CA ILE A 90 -2.07 5.00 -7.35
C ILE A 90 -2.33 5.53 -8.77
N SER A 91 -3.45 5.14 -9.38
CA SER A 91 -3.77 5.57 -10.74
C SER A 91 -3.99 7.07 -10.85
N ARG A 92 -4.66 7.66 -9.85
CA ARG A 92 -4.86 9.10 -9.71
C ARG A 92 -3.51 9.81 -9.60
N GLN A 93 -2.60 9.34 -8.75
CA GLN A 93 -1.27 9.95 -8.58
C GLN A 93 -0.41 9.82 -9.84
N ILE A 94 -0.43 8.68 -10.53
CA ILE A 94 0.25 8.51 -11.83
C ILE A 94 -0.26 9.55 -12.84
N ASN A 95 -1.58 9.73 -12.94
CA ASN A 95 -2.17 10.66 -13.90
C ASN A 95 -1.93 12.14 -13.56
N GLN A 96 -1.56 12.44 -12.31
CA GLN A 96 -1.21 13.79 -11.86
C GLN A 96 0.29 14.07 -11.91
N ALA A 97 1.12 13.03 -12.08
CA ALA A 97 2.56 13.20 -12.15
C ALA A 97 2.94 14.05 -13.38
N THR A 98 3.67 15.15 -13.15
CA THR A 98 4.13 16.07 -14.20
C THR A 98 5.55 15.77 -14.67
N PHE A 99 6.20 14.76 -14.09
CA PHE A 99 7.58 14.38 -14.37
C PHE A 99 7.64 13.34 -15.50
N SER A 100 8.78 13.19 -16.18
CA SER A 100 8.94 12.24 -17.29
C SER A 100 8.71 10.78 -16.89
N TYR A 101 8.77 10.46 -15.60
CA TYR A 101 8.44 9.17 -15.01
C TYR A 101 8.09 9.35 -13.53
N CYS A 102 7.47 8.33 -12.92
CA CYS A 102 7.25 8.24 -11.49
C CYS A 102 7.73 6.89 -10.96
N ILE A 103 7.92 6.78 -9.65
CA ILE A 103 8.30 5.54 -8.98
C ILE A 103 7.15 5.05 -8.13
N ILE A 104 6.60 3.90 -8.48
CA ILE A 104 5.69 3.18 -7.60
C ILE A 104 6.53 2.34 -6.64
N SER A 105 6.49 2.62 -5.34
CA SER A 105 7.13 1.83 -4.30
C SER A 105 6.11 0.85 -3.73
N SER A 106 6.35 -0.45 -3.87
CA SER A 106 5.51 -1.47 -3.25
C SER A 106 6.31 -2.75 -3.00
N PRO A 107 6.23 -3.36 -1.81
CA PRO A 107 6.84 -4.66 -1.57
C PRO A 107 6.19 -5.77 -2.42
N LEU A 108 4.91 -5.63 -2.77
CA LEU A 108 4.13 -6.61 -3.55
C LEU A 108 3.89 -6.17 -5.00
N LEU A 109 4.75 -5.30 -5.53
CA LEU A 109 4.63 -4.69 -6.86
C LEU A 109 4.42 -5.74 -7.98
N LEU A 110 5.02 -6.92 -7.83
CA LEU A 110 4.95 -8.01 -8.81
C LEU A 110 3.68 -8.85 -8.69
N GLU A 111 2.96 -8.79 -7.58
CA GLU A 111 1.80 -9.64 -7.32
C GLU A 111 0.49 -8.97 -7.78
N SER A 112 0.49 -7.65 -7.89
CA SER A 112 -0.68 -6.87 -8.30
C SER A 112 -0.83 -6.81 -9.83
N ARG A 113 -1.66 -7.71 -10.38
CA ARG A 113 -1.99 -7.76 -11.81
C ARG A 113 -2.58 -6.45 -12.36
N SER A 114 -3.30 -5.71 -11.53
CA SER A 114 -3.95 -4.44 -11.91
C SER A 114 -2.94 -3.32 -12.17
N ILE A 115 -1.76 -3.31 -11.56
CA ILE A 115 -0.75 -2.26 -11.81
C ILE A 115 0.34 -2.68 -12.80
N GLN A 116 0.51 -3.99 -13.03
CA GLN A 116 1.55 -4.53 -13.91
C GLN A 116 1.57 -3.89 -15.30
N HIS A 117 0.40 -3.63 -15.89
CA HIS A 117 0.29 -3.02 -17.22
C HIS A 117 0.69 -1.54 -17.27
N ARG A 118 0.87 -0.89 -16.11
CA ARG A 118 1.32 0.50 -15.99
C ARG A 118 2.79 0.62 -15.60
N ILE A 119 3.50 -0.50 -15.49
CA ILE A 119 4.92 -0.54 -15.11
C ILE A 119 5.78 -0.71 -16.36
N ASP A 120 6.53 0.33 -16.71
CA ASP A 120 7.50 0.26 -17.82
C ASP A 120 8.77 -0.51 -17.44
N ARG A 121 9.20 -0.38 -16.18
CA ARG A 121 10.44 -0.97 -15.66
C ARG A 121 10.32 -1.37 -14.19
N VAL A 122 10.97 -2.48 -13.84
CA VAL A 122 11.13 -2.91 -12.46
C VAL A 122 12.56 -2.62 -12.00
N LEU A 123 12.68 -1.78 -10.96
CA LEU A 123 13.92 -1.56 -10.21
C LEU A 123 13.83 -2.35 -8.89
N VAL A 124 14.75 -3.27 -8.69
CA VAL A 124 14.90 -4.05 -7.46
C VAL A 124 16.04 -3.48 -6.64
N VAL A 125 15.78 -3.16 -5.37
CA VAL A 125 16.80 -2.83 -4.38
C VAL A 125 17.19 -4.12 -3.66
N ASP A 126 18.48 -4.46 -3.72
CA ASP A 126 19.01 -5.72 -3.22
C ASP A 126 20.16 -5.47 -2.22
N ALA A 127 20.23 -6.32 -1.20
CA ALA A 127 21.26 -6.30 -0.16
C ALA A 127 21.45 -7.72 0.39
N PRO A 128 22.66 -8.08 0.87
CA PRO A 128 22.89 -9.36 1.52
C PRO A 128 21.97 -9.56 2.74
N GLU A 129 21.48 -10.78 2.97
CA GLU A 129 20.66 -11.12 4.14
C GLU A 129 21.42 -10.98 5.48
N HIS A 130 22.75 -11.07 5.43
CA HIS A 130 23.66 -10.98 6.56
C HIS A 130 24.42 -9.65 6.51
N LEU A 131 23.78 -8.59 7.00
CA LEU A 131 24.44 -7.33 7.33
C LEU A 131 24.90 -7.33 8.79
#